data_AF-O81425-F1
#
_entry.id   AF-O81425-F1
#
_cell.length_a   1.000
_cell.length_b   1.000
_cell.length_c   1.000
_cell.angle_alpha   90.00
_cell.angle_beta   90.00
_cell.angle_gamma   90.00
#
_symmetry.space_group_name_H-M   'P 1'
#
loop_
_entity.id
_entity.type
_entity.pdbx_description
1 polymer ?
#
loop_
_entity_poly.entity_id
_entity_poly.type
_entity_poly.pdbx_seq_one_letter_code
_entity_poly.pdbx_strand_id
1 'polypeptide(L)'
;KLVLTGQLPDYSDGKCRLCEKKIDSPLFYHCSPCNFTLDMRCALNPPSISFEDSKTHDHQLTLLPRLDSFTCNACGLKGDRSPYICVQCNFIIHQECLTLPRLININRHDHRVARTNLLGLVYSVCGVCRQKVDWTWGGYSCQRCSNYVVHSKCATRKDVWNGKELEGVIEETEDIEPYVVIDDNTIQHFSHEEHYLKLDDNGVLCDENKRCSACTHSVCLESFYGCMDCDFILHQNCAKFPKRKRHVLHNERLTLFTREAGHFWCNVCGRISNGFSYQYGDMKLDVICCSVLEPFVHPSHPDHPLYYISPEMEEVCNGCNMSGTRMLRCIEDGCGFVLCFKCATLPRVLKHRVDDYPLLLCYGEKANGIYWCEICEKKMNPEKWFYTCKDQWASLHTECVVGDFSGLMPGSVVKAETGSYEVVLNKNVSRPFCRQCKSHCMYPIIYKIPETSVSYLCSDICIKRFTKRD
;
A
#
# COMPACT_ATOMS: atom_id res chain seq x y z
N LYS A 1 23.36 37.37 -29.91
CA LYS A 1 24.60 36.57 -29.83
C LYS A 1 24.62 35.90 -28.47
N LEU A 2 24.66 34.57 -28.40
CA LEU A 2 24.78 33.85 -27.13
C LEU A 2 26.21 33.98 -26.63
N VAL A 3 26.40 34.35 -25.37
CA VAL A 3 27.72 34.49 -24.73
C VAL A 3 27.83 33.44 -23.63
N LEU A 4 28.98 32.77 -23.56
CA LEU A 4 29.32 31.87 -22.47
C LEU A 4 29.64 32.71 -21.22
N THR A 5 28.87 32.55 -20.15
CA THR A 5 28.92 33.41 -18.96
C THR A 5 29.13 32.61 -17.68
N GLY A 6 29.86 33.20 -16.73
CA GLY A 6 30.17 32.61 -15.41
C GLY A 6 29.09 32.80 -14.34
N GLN A 7 28.48 34.00 -14.29
CA GLN A 7 27.45 34.35 -13.33
C GLN A 7 26.14 34.70 -14.06
N LEU A 8 25.02 34.15 -13.57
CA LEU A 8 23.70 34.42 -14.13
C LEU A 8 23.30 35.88 -13.88
N PRO A 9 22.73 36.57 -14.89
CA PRO A 9 22.17 37.88 -14.66
C PRO A 9 21.00 37.83 -13.66
N ASP A 10 20.91 38.84 -12.79
CA ASP A 10 19.88 38.92 -11.74
C ASP A 10 18.44 38.94 -12.28
N TYR A 11 18.25 39.36 -13.54
CA TYR A 11 16.95 39.38 -14.22
C TYR A 11 16.57 38.06 -14.90
N SER A 12 17.44 37.05 -14.86
CA SER A 12 17.15 35.72 -15.41
C SER A 12 16.41 34.86 -14.37
N ASP A 13 15.56 33.94 -14.83
CA ASP A 13 14.84 33.00 -13.96
C ASP A 13 15.73 31.84 -13.47
N GLY A 14 17.03 31.87 -13.78
CA GLY A 14 18.02 30.87 -13.38
C GLY A 14 17.79 29.48 -13.96
N LYS A 15 16.93 29.32 -14.98
CA LYS A 15 16.58 28.04 -15.58
C LYS A 15 16.93 28.01 -17.07
N CYS A 16 17.21 26.81 -17.59
CA CYS A 16 17.37 26.61 -19.02
C CYS A 16 16.04 26.84 -19.74
N ARG A 17 16.07 27.57 -20.85
CA ARG A 17 14.88 27.85 -21.66
C ARG A 17 14.29 26.60 -22.30
N LEU A 18 15.11 25.63 -22.67
CA LEU A 18 14.67 24.43 -23.41
C LEU A 18 14.23 23.29 -22.48
N CYS A 19 15.00 22.98 -21.43
CA CYS A 19 14.74 21.81 -20.59
C CYS A 19 14.20 22.13 -19.18
N GLU A 20 13.96 23.41 -18.89
CA GLU A 20 13.52 23.93 -17.58
C GLU A 20 14.50 23.74 -16.40
N LYS A 21 15.53 22.90 -16.54
CA LYS A 21 16.46 22.60 -15.44
C LYS A 21 17.16 23.87 -14.97
N LYS A 22 17.35 23.96 -13.65
CA LYS A 22 18.12 25.02 -13.02
C LYS A 22 19.55 25.03 -13.58
N ILE A 23 20.06 26.24 -13.82
CA ILE A 23 21.44 26.45 -14.26
C ILE A 23 22.32 26.48 -13.00
N ASP A 24 22.86 25.33 -12.63
CA ASP A 24 23.77 25.21 -11.48
C ASP A 24 25.26 25.19 -11.91
N SER A 25 25.53 25.20 -13.22
CA SER A 25 26.87 25.21 -13.79
C SER A 25 27.34 26.65 -14.03
N PRO A 26 28.63 26.98 -13.78
CA PRO A 26 29.22 28.26 -14.16
C PRO A 26 29.45 28.39 -15.67
N LEU A 27 29.17 27.34 -16.43
CA LEU A 27 29.22 27.35 -17.89
C LEU A 27 27.79 27.22 -18.42
N PHE A 28 27.30 28.27 -19.05
CA PHE A 28 26.00 28.34 -19.72
C PHE A 28 26.02 29.46 -20.77
N TYR A 29 25.09 29.39 -21.73
CA TYR A 29 24.94 30.42 -22.75
C TYR A 29 23.80 31.37 -22.39
N HIS A 30 24.03 32.67 -22.52
CA HIS A 30 22.99 33.67 -22.29
C HIS A 30 22.94 34.72 -23.41
N CYS A 31 21.72 35.14 -23.76
CA CYS A 31 21.45 36.25 -24.68
C CYS A 31 20.62 37.31 -23.95
N SER A 32 21.26 38.42 -23.59
CA SER A 32 20.62 39.51 -22.82
C SER A 32 19.43 40.16 -23.54
N PRO A 33 19.49 40.51 -24.85
CA PRO A 33 18.35 41.11 -25.53
C PRO A 33 17.09 40.24 -25.55
N CYS A 34 17.27 38.91 -25.54
CA CYS A 34 16.16 37.95 -25.60
C CYS A 34 15.78 37.38 -24.22
N ASN A 35 16.52 37.76 -23.17
CA ASN A 35 16.52 37.08 -21.87
C ASN A 35 16.42 35.54 -22.02
N PHE A 36 17.36 34.97 -22.76
CA PHE A 36 17.35 33.57 -23.16
C PHE A 36 18.61 32.86 -22.64
N THR A 37 18.42 31.83 -21.83
CA THR A 37 19.50 31.10 -21.15
C THR A 37 19.47 29.62 -21.53
N LEU A 38 20.61 29.02 -21.87
CA LEU A 38 20.77 27.59 -22.15
C LEU A 38 21.84 26.98 -21.25
N ASP A 39 21.53 25.82 -20.66
CA ASP A 39 22.58 24.98 -20.10
C ASP A 39 23.47 24.40 -21.21
N MET A 40 24.67 23.98 -20.85
CA MET A 40 25.62 23.40 -21.81
C MET A 40 25.08 22.14 -22.49
N ARG A 41 24.25 21.35 -21.79
CA ARG A 41 23.70 20.10 -22.34
C ARG A 41 22.74 20.38 -23.48
N CYS A 42 21.87 21.37 -23.33
CA CYS A 42 20.90 21.80 -24.34
C CYS A 42 21.55 22.62 -25.45
N ALA A 43 22.66 23.29 -25.18
CA ALA A 43 23.44 23.94 -26.23
C ALA A 43 24.16 22.92 -27.13
N LEU A 44 24.67 21.83 -26.55
CA LEU A 44 25.33 20.75 -27.29
C LEU A 44 24.34 19.79 -27.97
N ASN A 45 23.25 19.46 -27.27
CA ASN A 45 22.21 18.54 -27.72
C ASN A 45 20.83 19.19 -27.57
N PRO A 46 20.48 20.16 -28.44
CA PRO A 46 19.18 20.80 -28.40
C PRO A 46 18.06 19.81 -28.76
N PRO A 47 16.83 20.02 -28.25
CA PRO A 47 15.67 19.28 -28.72
C PRO A 47 15.46 19.49 -30.23
N SER A 48 14.89 18.49 -30.90
CA SER A 48 14.60 18.59 -32.34
C SER A 48 13.60 19.71 -32.62
N ILE A 49 13.88 20.53 -33.63
CA ILE A 49 13.03 21.68 -33.98
C ILE A 49 11.67 21.19 -34.49
N SER A 50 11.65 20.12 -35.29
CA SER A 50 10.45 19.42 -35.71
C SER A 50 10.33 18.08 -34.97
N PHE A 51 9.09 17.69 -34.71
CA PHE A 51 8.75 16.39 -34.14
C PHE A 51 7.58 15.81 -34.93
N GLU A 52 7.78 14.61 -35.46
CA GLU A 52 6.78 13.88 -36.23
C GLU A 52 6.52 12.54 -35.57
N ASP A 53 5.34 12.41 -35.01
CA ASP A 53 4.87 11.17 -34.45
C ASP A 53 3.34 11.19 -34.47
N SER A 54 2.76 10.44 -35.42
CA SER A 54 1.32 10.22 -35.50
C SER A 54 0.77 9.60 -34.21
N LYS A 55 1.62 9.06 -33.34
CA LYS A 55 1.19 8.60 -32.02
C LYS A 55 0.86 9.71 -31.03
N THR A 56 1.49 10.86 -31.21
CA THR A 56 1.33 12.03 -30.36
C THR A 56 0.30 12.99 -30.94
N HIS A 57 0.41 13.29 -32.23
CA HIS A 57 -0.47 14.17 -32.97
C HIS A 57 -0.31 13.90 -34.48
N ASP A 58 -1.39 13.96 -35.25
CA ASP A 58 -1.38 13.58 -36.68
C ASP A 58 -0.54 14.52 -37.55
N HIS A 59 -0.34 15.76 -37.13
CA HIS A 59 0.48 16.74 -37.82
C HIS A 59 1.87 16.90 -37.19
N GLN A 60 2.83 17.33 -38.00
CA GLN A 60 4.15 17.74 -37.52
C GLN A 60 4.02 18.85 -36.46
N LEU A 61 4.74 18.66 -35.36
CA LEU A 61 4.87 19.63 -34.28
C LEU A 61 6.18 20.40 -34.43
N THR A 62 6.15 21.70 -34.15
CA THR A 62 7.35 22.55 -34.16
C THR A 62 7.64 23.07 -32.75
N LEU A 63 8.89 22.98 -32.33
CA LEU A 63 9.37 23.56 -31.08
C LEU A 63 9.33 25.09 -31.16
N LEU A 64 8.69 25.73 -30.18
CA LEU A 64 8.67 27.17 -30.02
C LEU A 64 9.51 27.57 -28.80
N PRO A 65 10.82 27.84 -28.92
CA PRO A 65 11.74 28.01 -27.79
C PRO A 65 11.60 29.39 -27.10
N ARG A 66 10.41 29.66 -26.56
CA ARG A 66 10.01 30.94 -25.94
C ARG A 66 9.54 30.72 -24.51
N LEU A 67 9.63 31.77 -23.69
CA LEU A 67 8.90 31.82 -22.41
C LEU A 67 7.50 32.36 -22.70
N ASP A 68 6.51 31.50 -22.62
CA ASP A 68 5.11 31.84 -22.84
C ASP A 68 4.22 30.88 -22.05
N SER A 69 3.14 31.41 -21.45
CA SER A 69 2.24 30.61 -20.64
C SER A 69 1.22 29.90 -21.52
N PHE A 70 1.11 28.59 -21.37
CA PHE A 70 0.13 27.78 -22.10
C PHE A 70 -0.46 26.68 -21.23
N THR A 71 -1.57 26.10 -21.67
CA THR A 71 -2.09 24.84 -21.11
C THR A 71 -1.75 23.73 -22.08
N CYS A 72 -1.15 22.65 -21.59
CA CYS A 72 -0.81 21.51 -22.42
C CYS A 72 -2.04 20.67 -22.76
N ASN A 73 -2.29 20.44 -24.06
CA ASN A 73 -3.42 19.65 -24.53
C ASN A 73 -3.40 18.19 -24.05
N ALA A 74 -2.21 17.64 -23.77
CA ALA A 74 -2.07 16.23 -23.39
C ALA A 74 -2.24 15.97 -21.89
N CYS A 75 -2.03 16.96 -21.02
CA CYS A 75 -2.08 16.75 -19.56
C CYS A 75 -2.90 17.78 -18.79
N GLY A 76 -3.34 18.87 -19.43
CA GLY A 76 -4.13 19.94 -18.81
C GLY A 76 -3.35 20.83 -17.84
N LEU A 77 -2.05 20.58 -17.60
CA LEU A 77 -1.23 21.40 -16.72
C LEU A 77 -0.66 22.62 -17.46
N LYS A 78 -0.40 23.68 -16.70
CA LYS A 78 0.28 24.88 -17.20
C LYS A 78 1.74 24.59 -17.52
N GLY A 79 2.21 25.13 -18.63
CA GLY A 79 3.63 25.23 -18.97
C GLY A 79 3.96 26.68 -19.27
N ASP A 80 5.23 27.05 -19.09
CA ASP A 80 5.69 28.43 -19.28
C ASP A 80 6.83 28.56 -20.29
N ARG A 81 7.33 27.44 -20.86
CA ARG A 81 8.48 27.48 -21.76
C ARG A 81 8.50 26.37 -22.80
N SER A 82 9.04 26.74 -23.96
CA SER A 82 9.45 25.84 -25.04
C SER A 82 8.44 24.75 -25.41
N PRO A 83 7.15 25.06 -25.63
CA PRO A 83 6.19 24.07 -26.09
C PRO A 83 6.49 23.58 -27.50
N TYR A 84 5.97 22.41 -27.82
CA TYR A 84 5.75 21.99 -29.20
C TYR A 84 4.35 22.40 -29.63
N ILE A 85 4.23 22.96 -30.84
CA ILE A 85 2.96 23.46 -31.36
C ILE A 85 2.62 22.86 -32.72
N CYS A 86 1.34 22.60 -32.94
CA CYS A 86 0.75 22.48 -34.27
C CYS A 86 -0.12 23.71 -34.51
N VAL A 87 0.31 24.57 -35.44
CA VAL A 87 -0.45 25.78 -35.79
C VAL A 87 -1.79 25.41 -36.44
N GLN A 88 -1.83 24.35 -37.25
CA GLN A 88 -3.02 23.92 -37.99
C GLN A 88 -4.16 23.49 -37.05
N CYS A 89 -3.81 22.84 -35.93
CA CYS A 89 -4.79 22.34 -34.95
C CYS A 89 -4.91 23.20 -33.69
N ASN A 90 -4.15 24.29 -33.58
CA ASN A 90 -4.01 25.04 -32.32
C ASN A 90 -3.67 24.12 -31.13
N PHE A 91 -2.78 23.15 -31.37
CA PHE A 91 -2.38 22.15 -30.39
C PHE A 91 -1.04 22.53 -29.77
N ILE A 92 -0.97 22.56 -28.44
CA ILE A 92 0.22 22.93 -27.67
C ILE A 92 0.51 21.84 -26.66
N ILE A 93 1.74 21.32 -26.63
CA ILE A 93 2.13 20.21 -25.77
C ILE A 93 3.48 20.47 -25.10
N HIS A 94 3.61 20.06 -23.83
CA HIS A 94 4.91 20.04 -23.16
C HIS A 94 5.86 19.08 -23.88
N GLN A 95 7.16 19.40 -23.89
CA GLN A 95 8.19 18.49 -24.40
C GLN A 95 8.12 17.10 -23.75
N GLU A 96 7.98 17.03 -22.43
CA GLU A 96 7.87 15.78 -21.68
C GLU A 96 6.52 15.05 -21.87
N CYS A 97 5.54 15.68 -22.51
CA CYS A 97 4.27 15.03 -22.83
C CYS A 97 4.27 14.40 -24.24
N LEU A 98 5.29 14.65 -25.06
CA LEU A 98 5.45 14.02 -26.38
C LEU A 98 5.55 12.51 -26.28
N THR A 99 6.19 11.98 -25.23
CA THR A 99 6.45 10.55 -25.07
C THR A 99 5.48 9.85 -24.12
N LEU A 100 4.30 10.44 -23.87
CA LEU A 100 3.29 9.79 -23.04
C LEU A 100 2.83 8.48 -23.70
N PRO A 101 2.84 7.35 -22.96
CA PRO A 101 2.50 6.04 -23.49
C PRO A 101 1.02 5.97 -23.91
N ARG A 102 0.68 4.98 -24.74
CA ARG A 102 -0.68 4.78 -25.27
C ARG A 102 -1.49 3.79 -24.47
N LEU A 103 -0.90 2.68 -24.03
CA LEU A 103 -1.60 1.67 -23.25
C LEU A 103 -0.70 1.22 -22.10
N ILE A 104 -1.18 1.37 -20.88
CA ILE A 104 -0.38 1.06 -19.68
C ILE A 104 -1.19 0.32 -18.64
N ASN A 105 -0.47 -0.26 -17.69
CA ASN A 105 -1.02 -0.76 -16.45
C ASN A 105 -0.65 0.19 -15.31
N ILE A 106 -1.61 0.50 -14.46
CA ILE A 106 -1.38 1.26 -13.23
C ILE A 106 -1.69 0.39 -12.01
N ASN A 107 -1.12 0.73 -10.87
CA ASN A 107 -1.33 -0.03 -9.63
C ASN A 107 -2.61 0.31 -8.85
N ARG A 108 -3.46 1.18 -9.42
CA ARG A 108 -4.74 1.63 -8.85
C ARG A 108 -5.97 1.00 -9.55
N HIS A 109 -5.74 0.19 -10.56
CA HIS A 109 -6.79 -0.40 -11.39
C HIS A 109 -6.32 -1.70 -12.02
N ASP A 110 -7.17 -2.72 -12.05
CA ASP A 110 -6.77 -4.05 -12.54
C ASP A 110 -6.64 -4.11 -14.06
N HIS A 111 -7.48 -3.37 -14.78
CA HIS A 111 -7.45 -3.31 -16.23
C HIS A 111 -6.41 -2.30 -16.74
N ARG A 112 -5.96 -2.54 -17.98
CA ARG A 112 -5.18 -1.56 -18.73
C ARG A 112 -5.97 -0.27 -18.95
N VAL A 113 -5.26 0.85 -18.91
CA VAL A 113 -5.79 2.17 -19.22
C VAL A 113 -5.13 2.71 -20.48
N ALA A 114 -5.94 3.23 -21.39
CA ALA A 114 -5.51 3.77 -22.67
C ALA A 114 -5.50 5.29 -22.62
N ARG A 115 -4.50 5.91 -23.25
CA ARG A 115 -4.43 7.35 -23.47
C ARG A 115 -5.59 7.78 -24.36
N THR A 116 -6.26 8.85 -23.97
CA THR A 116 -7.35 9.46 -24.73
C THR A 116 -7.21 10.98 -24.73
N ASN A 117 -7.54 11.60 -25.85
CA ASN A 117 -7.47 13.05 -26.03
C ASN A 117 -8.77 13.77 -25.64
N LEU A 118 -9.88 13.03 -25.53
CA LEU A 118 -11.17 13.58 -25.13
C LEU A 118 -11.88 12.56 -24.24
N LEU A 119 -12.10 12.91 -22.97
CA LEU A 119 -12.63 11.96 -22.01
C LEU A 119 -14.15 11.78 -22.11
N GLY A 120 -14.88 12.70 -22.77
CA GLY A 120 -16.33 12.61 -23.03
C GLY A 120 -17.24 12.53 -21.78
N LEU A 121 -16.65 12.42 -20.60
CA LEU A 121 -17.32 12.16 -19.33
C LEU A 121 -17.31 13.44 -18.49
N VAL A 122 -18.46 14.09 -18.40
CA VAL A 122 -18.66 15.27 -17.56
C VAL A 122 -18.63 14.83 -16.10
N TYR A 123 -17.92 15.56 -15.24
CA TYR A 123 -17.81 15.34 -13.78
C TYR A 123 -17.01 14.13 -13.29
N SER A 124 -16.02 13.67 -14.06
CA SER A 124 -15.17 12.56 -13.61
C SER A 124 -14.08 12.98 -12.61
N VAL A 125 -13.72 12.04 -11.72
CA VAL A 125 -12.67 12.20 -10.72
C VAL A 125 -11.50 11.26 -11.05
N CYS A 126 -10.27 11.76 -10.93
CA CYS A 126 -9.08 11.00 -11.24
C CYS A 126 -8.91 9.84 -10.25
N GLY A 127 -8.76 8.62 -10.76
CA GLY A 127 -8.57 7.40 -9.97
C GLY A 127 -7.29 7.34 -9.13
N VAL A 128 -6.39 8.32 -9.27
CA VAL A 128 -5.10 8.40 -8.54
C VAL A 128 -5.10 9.56 -7.54
N CYS A 129 -5.28 10.81 -8.01
CA CYS A 129 -5.20 11.99 -7.14
C CYS A 129 -6.54 12.40 -6.53
N ARG A 130 -7.64 11.78 -6.98
CA ARG A 130 -9.01 12.05 -6.54
C ARG A 130 -9.48 13.51 -6.75
N GLN A 131 -8.79 14.26 -7.59
CA GLN A 131 -9.20 15.59 -8.05
C GLN A 131 -10.05 15.49 -9.32
N LYS A 132 -10.87 16.53 -9.54
CA LYS A 132 -11.69 16.66 -10.76
C LYS A 132 -10.81 16.57 -12.01
N VAL A 133 -11.30 15.86 -13.02
CA VAL A 133 -10.66 15.79 -14.33
C VAL A 133 -11.36 16.75 -15.27
N ASP A 134 -10.58 17.66 -15.84
CA ASP A 134 -11.04 18.50 -16.93
C ASP A 134 -10.98 17.68 -18.23
N TRP A 135 -12.16 17.35 -18.76
CA TRP A 135 -12.36 16.49 -19.92
C TRP A 135 -11.95 17.13 -21.25
N THR A 136 -11.66 18.44 -21.25
CA THR A 136 -11.16 19.16 -22.42
C THR A 136 -9.69 18.85 -22.74
N TRP A 137 -8.98 18.19 -21.82
CA TRP A 137 -7.59 17.79 -21.96
C TRP A 137 -7.40 16.27 -21.96
N GLY A 138 -6.23 15.85 -22.42
CA GLY A 138 -5.85 14.44 -22.47
C GLY A 138 -5.75 13.78 -21.08
N GLY A 139 -6.03 12.49 -21.05
CA GLY A 139 -5.94 11.63 -19.87
C GLY A 139 -5.82 10.16 -20.26
N TYR A 140 -6.01 9.28 -19.27
CA TYR A 140 -6.12 7.85 -19.47
C TYR A 140 -7.50 7.38 -19.03
N SER A 141 -8.06 6.41 -19.74
CA SER A 141 -9.34 5.80 -19.43
C SER A 141 -9.28 4.29 -19.57
N CYS A 142 -10.07 3.58 -18.76
CA CYS A 142 -10.27 2.15 -18.96
C CYS A 142 -11.41 1.94 -19.96
N GLN A 143 -11.19 1.10 -20.98
CA GLN A 143 -12.25 0.73 -21.93
C GLN A 143 -13.26 -0.27 -21.36
N ARG A 144 -12.87 -1.04 -20.32
CA ARG A 144 -13.77 -1.99 -19.64
C ARG A 144 -14.59 -1.34 -18.53
N CYS A 145 -14.05 -0.32 -17.87
CA CYS A 145 -14.69 0.36 -16.76
C CYS A 145 -15.07 1.79 -17.18
N SER A 146 -16.34 1.98 -17.53
CA SER A 146 -16.88 3.18 -18.19
C SER A 146 -16.59 4.51 -17.49
N ASN A 147 -16.30 4.52 -16.19
CA ASN A 147 -16.07 5.74 -15.40
C ASN A 147 -14.66 5.85 -14.81
N TYR A 148 -13.73 4.94 -15.17
CA TYR A 148 -12.38 4.99 -14.61
C TYR A 148 -11.47 5.85 -15.48
N VAL A 149 -11.13 7.04 -14.98
CA VAL A 149 -10.27 8.00 -15.65
C VAL A 149 -9.11 8.44 -14.77
N VAL A 150 -8.00 8.82 -15.38
CA VAL A 150 -6.79 9.27 -14.67
C VAL A 150 -6.15 10.41 -15.45
N HIS A 151 -5.71 11.47 -14.77
CA HIS A 151 -4.91 12.52 -15.42
C HIS A 151 -3.64 11.92 -16.03
N SER A 152 -3.18 12.44 -17.17
CA SER A 152 -1.98 11.93 -17.84
C SER A 152 -0.76 11.84 -16.94
N LYS A 153 -0.48 12.90 -16.16
CA LYS A 153 0.65 12.92 -15.21
C LYS A 153 0.46 12.05 -13.98
N CYS A 154 -0.78 11.79 -13.58
CA CYS A 154 -1.06 10.85 -12.51
C CYS A 154 -0.82 9.41 -12.97
N ALA A 155 -1.26 9.07 -14.18
CA ALA A 155 -1.12 7.75 -14.75
C ALA A 155 0.36 7.37 -14.98
N THR A 156 1.20 8.33 -15.36
CA THR A 156 2.63 8.11 -15.62
C THR A 156 3.55 8.42 -14.44
N ARG A 157 2.99 8.59 -13.23
CA ARG A 157 3.80 8.86 -12.03
C ARG A 157 4.61 7.60 -11.66
N LYS A 158 5.84 7.77 -11.18
CA LYS A 158 6.79 6.66 -10.95
C LYS A 158 6.32 5.64 -9.91
N ASP A 159 5.49 6.05 -8.96
CA ASP A 159 4.85 5.21 -7.93
C ASP A 159 3.48 4.66 -8.36
N VAL A 160 3.06 4.90 -9.61
CA VAL A 160 1.76 4.46 -10.15
C VAL A 160 1.95 3.50 -11.34
N TRP A 161 2.92 3.78 -12.20
CA TRP A 161 3.22 3.04 -13.42
C TRP A 161 4.66 2.49 -13.43
N ASN A 162 4.81 1.27 -13.96
CA ASN A 162 6.10 0.56 -14.05
C ASN A 162 6.98 0.97 -15.25
N GLY A 163 6.56 1.93 -16.07
CA GLY A 163 7.32 2.39 -17.23
C GLY A 163 7.18 1.53 -18.49
N LYS A 164 6.32 0.51 -18.50
CA LYS A 164 6.09 -0.38 -19.66
C LYS A 164 4.95 0.12 -20.53
N GLU A 165 5.23 0.35 -21.81
CA GLU A 165 4.24 0.52 -22.88
C GLU A 165 3.68 -0.86 -23.29
N LEU A 166 2.36 -0.94 -23.48
CA LEU A 166 1.65 -2.20 -23.74
C LEU A 166 0.83 -2.16 -25.04
N GLU A 167 0.91 -1.09 -25.82
CA GLU A 167 0.33 -1.06 -27.16
C GLU A 167 0.87 -2.22 -28.01
N GLY A 168 -0.04 -3.01 -28.59
CA GLY A 168 0.30 -4.19 -29.38
C GLY A 168 0.66 -5.44 -28.57
N VAL A 169 0.74 -5.35 -27.23
CA VAL A 169 0.96 -6.51 -26.35
C VAL A 169 -0.38 -7.16 -26.03
N ILE A 170 -0.52 -8.48 -26.17
CA ILE A 170 -1.74 -9.19 -25.80
C ILE A 170 -1.91 -9.16 -24.27
N GLU A 171 -3.15 -9.05 -23.79
CA GLU A 171 -3.45 -9.11 -22.35
C GLU A 171 -3.65 -10.57 -21.93
N GLU A 172 -2.70 -11.10 -21.16
CA GLU A 172 -2.84 -12.40 -20.50
C GLU A 172 -3.82 -12.25 -19.32
N THR A 173 -5.03 -12.75 -19.50
CA THR A 173 -6.04 -12.84 -18.43
C THR A 173 -5.96 -14.20 -17.76
N GLU A 174 -4.90 -14.45 -16.99
CA GLU A 174 -4.83 -15.62 -16.11
C GLU A 174 -5.40 -15.29 -14.72
N ASP A 175 -6.70 -14.96 -14.65
CA ASP A 175 -7.42 -14.97 -13.38
C ASP A 175 -7.93 -16.40 -13.15
N ILE A 176 -7.00 -17.30 -12.79
CA ILE A 176 -7.34 -18.66 -12.39
C ILE A 176 -8.01 -18.58 -11.02
N GLU A 177 -9.23 -19.11 -10.93
CA GLU A 177 -9.96 -19.19 -9.66
C GLU A 177 -9.09 -19.87 -8.58
N PRO A 178 -9.13 -19.39 -7.33
CA PRO A 178 -8.32 -19.96 -6.26
C PRO A 178 -8.76 -21.38 -5.88
N TYR A 179 -9.98 -21.79 -6.20
CA TYR A 179 -10.47 -23.12 -5.89
C TYR A 179 -11.49 -23.59 -6.91
N VAL A 180 -11.68 -24.91 -6.96
CA VAL A 180 -12.78 -25.55 -7.70
C VAL A 180 -13.87 -25.91 -6.70
N VAL A 181 -15.12 -25.60 -7.02
CA VAL A 181 -16.29 -26.01 -6.23
C VAL A 181 -16.61 -27.47 -6.54
N ILE A 182 -16.63 -28.32 -5.52
CA ILE A 182 -16.95 -29.75 -5.64
C ILE A 182 -18.45 -29.98 -5.40
N ASP A 183 -19.00 -29.34 -4.36
CA ASP A 183 -20.42 -29.28 -4.04
C ASP A 183 -20.74 -28.01 -3.23
N ASP A 184 -21.99 -27.85 -2.79
CA ASP A 184 -22.50 -26.64 -2.12
C ASP A 184 -21.63 -26.14 -0.95
N ASN A 185 -20.95 -27.05 -0.24
CA ASN A 185 -20.16 -26.73 0.94
C ASN A 185 -18.71 -27.20 0.84
N THR A 186 -18.26 -27.76 -0.28
CA THR A 186 -16.94 -28.38 -0.40
C THR A 186 -16.15 -27.78 -1.56
N ILE A 187 -14.90 -27.40 -1.27
CA ILE A 187 -13.98 -26.84 -2.27
C ILE A 187 -12.66 -27.62 -2.32
N GLN A 188 -12.04 -27.65 -3.49
CA GLN A 188 -10.63 -28.03 -3.66
C GLN A 188 -9.81 -26.76 -3.87
N HIS A 189 -9.01 -26.38 -2.88
CA HIS A 189 -8.28 -25.12 -2.88
C HIS A 189 -6.82 -25.31 -3.34
N PHE A 190 -6.32 -24.41 -4.19
CA PHE A 190 -4.98 -24.53 -4.81
C PHE A 190 -3.81 -24.62 -3.80
N SER A 191 -4.00 -24.11 -2.58
CA SER A 191 -2.95 -24.19 -1.54
C SER A 191 -2.93 -25.53 -0.80
N HIS A 192 -3.96 -26.35 -0.99
CA HIS A 192 -4.18 -27.60 -0.29
C HIS A 192 -4.90 -28.60 -1.19
N GLU A 193 -4.32 -28.89 -2.35
CA GLU A 193 -4.93 -29.70 -3.40
C GLU A 193 -5.10 -31.19 -3.02
N GLU A 194 -4.32 -31.66 -2.04
CA GLU A 194 -4.31 -33.03 -1.55
C GLU A 194 -5.60 -33.43 -0.83
N HIS A 195 -6.34 -32.46 -0.27
CA HIS A 195 -7.57 -32.71 0.48
C HIS A 195 -8.66 -31.72 0.11
N TYR A 196 -9.89 -32.06 0.46
CA TYR A 196 -11.05 -31.19 0.29
C TYR A 196 -11.31 -30.38 1.55
N LEU A 197 -11.72 -29.11 1.37
CA LEU A 197 -12.12 -28.24 2.46
C LEU A 197 -13.63 -28.12 2.51
N LYS A 198 -14.20 -28.32 3.69
CA LYS A 198 -15.64 -28.22 3.93
C LYS A 198 -15.97 -26.94 4.69
N LEU A 199 -17.02 -26.25 4.27
CA LEU A 199 -17.54 -25.06 4.91
C LEU A 199 -18.15 -25.43 6.27
N ASP A 200 -17.74 -24.71 7.29
CA ASP A 200 -18.35 -24.70 8.60
C ASP A 200 -18.99 -23.32 8.83
N ASP A 201 -20.31 -23.30 8.94
CA ASP A 201 -21.11 -22.12 9.23
C ASP A 201 -21.41 -21.95 10.74
N ASN A 202 -21.01 -22.92 11.58
CA ASN A 202 -21.32 -22.94 13.00
C ASN A 202 -20.32 -22.09 13.78
N GLY A 203 -20.52 -20.77 13.77
CA GLY A 203 -19.79 -19.79 14.58
C GLY A 203 -19.97 -19.91 16.11
N VAL A 204 -20.36 -21.08 16.64
CA VAL A 204 -20.81 -21.27 18.03
C VAL A 204 -19.76 -21.92 18.94
N LEU A 205 -18.77 -22.65 18.40
CA LEU A 205 -17.68 -23.24 19.21
C LEU A 205 -16.34 -22.58 18.89
N CYS A 206 -16.04 -21.49 19.60
CA CYS A 206 -14.77 -20.77 19.46
C CYS A 206 -13.61 -21.48 20.15
N ASP A 207 -12.85 -22.26 19.38
CA ASP A 207 -11.52 -22.71 19.75
C ASP A 207 -10.47 -21.68 19.28
N GLU A 208 -9.80 -21.02 20.23
CA GLU A 208 -8.69 -20.07 19.95
C GLU A 208 -7.49 -20.72 19.23
N ASN A 209 -7.42 -22.06 19.21
CA ASN A 209 -6.40 -22.80 18.45
C ASN A 209 -6.66 -22.79 16.95
N LYS A 210 -7.93 -22.70 16.55
CA LYS A 210 -8.29 -22.74 15.13
C LYS A 210 -8.00 -21.38 14.49
N ARG A 211 -6.97 -21.36 13.65
CA ARG A 211 -6.48 -20.15 13.00
C ARG A 211 -6.38 -20.39 11.50
N CYS A 212 -6.73 -19.37 10.74
CA CYS A 212 -6.68 -19.40 9.29
C CYS A 212 -5.21 -19.45 8.83
N SER A 213 -4.86 -20.43 8.01
CA SER A 213 -3.52 -20.59 7.46
C SER A 213 -3.09 -19.45 6.54
N ALA A 214 -4.05 -18.67 6.00
CA ALA A 214 -3.74 -17.52 5.16
C ALA A 214 -3.44 -16.26 5.98
N CYS A 215 -4.37 -15.81 6.83
CA CYS A 215 -4.23 -14.52 7.53
C CYS A 215 -3.71 -14.68 8.97
N THR A 216 -3.54 -15.90 9.45
CA THR A 216 -3.13 -16.27 10.82
C THR A 216 -4.07 -15.82 11.93
N HIS A 217 -5.19 -15.16 11.63
CA HIS A 217 -6.18 -14.80 12.64
C HIS A 217 -7.02 -16.01 13.04
N SER A 218 -7.62 -15.97 14.23
CA SER A 218 -8.57 -16.99 14.66
C SER A 218 -9.82 -16.97 13.77
N VAL A 219 -10.45 -18.13 13.59
CA VAL A 219 -11.68 -18.26 12.79
C VAL A 219 -12.96 -18.12 13.63
N CYS A 220 -12.84 -17.61 14.86
CA CYS A 220 -13.98 -17.40 15.75
C CYS A 220 -14.95 -16.38 15.15
N LEU A 221 -16.26 -16.68 15.19
CA LEU A 221 -17.36 -15.82 14.72
C LEU A 221 -17.45 -15.61 13.19
N GLU A 222 -16.63 -16.28 12.39
CA GLU A 222 -16.63 -16.18 10.93
C GLU A 222 -16.78 -17.57 10.30
N SER A 223 -17.45 -17.66 9.16
CA SER A 223 -17.49 -18.89 8.37
C SER A 223 -16.11 -19.23 7.83
N PHE A 224 -15.74 -20.50 7.90
CA PHE A 224 -14.43 -20.97 7.46
C PHE A 224 -14.54 -22.31 6.73
N TYR A 225 -13.56 -22.56 5.86
CA TYR A 225 -13.33 -23.86 5.24
C TYR A 225 -12.29 -24.62 6.07
N GLY A 226 -12.65 -25.79 6.56
CA GLY A 226 -11.75 -26.70 7.29
C GLY A 226 -11.46 -27.95 6.48
N CYS A 227 -10.21 -28.40 6.50
CA CYS A 227 -9.84 -29.71 5.98
C CYS A 227 -10.39 -30.81 6.89
N MET A 228 -10.84 -31.92 6.30
CA MET A 228 -11.33 -33.07 7.05
C MET A 228 -10.20 -33.99 7.54
N ASP A 229 -9.05 -33.93 6.88
CA ASP A 229 -7.92 -34.85 7.10
C ASP A 229 -6.79 -34.23 7.93
N CYS A 230 -6.72 -32.90 8.06
CA CYS A 230 -5.70 -32.19 8.82
C CYS A 230 -6.19 -30.85 9.37
N ASP A 231 -5.36 -30.17 10.18
CA ASP A 231 -5.70 -28.90 10.83
C ASP A 231 -5.65 -27.66 9.89
N PHE A 232 -5.69 -27.87 8.56
CA PHE A 232 -5.67 -26.77 7.59
C PHE A 232 -7.03 -26.07 7.55
N ILE A 233 -7.03 -24.75 7.76
CA ILE A 233 -8.24 -23.93 7.86
C ILE A 233 -8.05 -22.62 7.09
N LEU A 234 -9.08 -22.16 6.38
CA LEU A 234 -9.14 -20.84 5.76
C LEU A 234 -10.44 -20.14 6.10
N HIS A 235 -10.42 -18.86 6.47
CA HIS A 235 -11.66 -18.06 6.44
C HIS A 235 -12.27 -18.12 5.05
N GLN A 236 -13.60 -18.08 4.96
CA GLN A 236 -14.29 -18.09 3.67
C GLN A 236 -13.81 -16.96 2.74
N ASN A 237 -13.53 -15.78 3.29
CA ASN A 237 -12.96 -14.65 2.55
C ASN A 237 -11.49 -14.86 2.17
N CYS A 238 -10.71 -15.53 3.02
CA CYS A 238 -9.31 -15.84 2.73
C CYS A 238 -9.15 -16.87 1.60
N ALA A 239 -10.09 -17.81 1.48
CA ALA A 239 -10.11 -18.78 0.38
C ALA A 239 -10.35 -18.12 -1.00
N LYS A 240 -10.94 -16.92 -1.03
CA LYS A 240 -11.24 -16.18 -2.27
C LYS A 240 -10.10 -15.29 -2.76
N PHE A 241 -8.95 -15.28 -2.07
CA PHE A 241 -7.85 -14.42 -2.48
C PHE A 241 -7.32 -14.78 -3.87
N PRO A 242 -7.23 -13.81 -4.80
CA PRO A 242 -6.78 -14.10 -6.16
C PRO A 242 -5.30 -14.48 -6.19
N LYS A 243 -4.90 -15.37 -7.10
CA LYS A 243 -3.49 -15.79 -7.24
C LYS A 243 -2.56 -14.65 -7.64
N ARG A 244 -3.06 -13.62 -8.33
CA ARG A 244 -2.30 -12.43 -8.73
C ARG A 244 -3.11 -11.16 -8.48
N LYS A 245 -2.51 -10.19 -7.80
CA LYS A 245 -3.20 -8.96 -7.39
C LYS A 245 -2.34 -7.71 -7.58
N ARG A 246 -2.94 -6.59 -7.97
CA ARG A 246 -2.28 -5.28 -7.92
C ARG A 246 -2.40 -4.68 -6.52
N HIS A 247 -1.40 -3.92 -6.12
CA HIS A 247 -1.42 -3.24 -4.84
C HIS A 247 -0.95 -1.80 -4.99
N VAL A 248 -1.61 -0.92 -4.25
CA VAL A 248 -1.43 0.54 -4.26
C VAL A 248 0.02 1.01 -3.99
N LEU A 249 0.85 0.14 -3.40
CA LEU A 249 2.27 0.42 -3.07
C LEU A 249 3.27 -0.27 -4.00
N HIS A 250 2.82 -0.92 -5.08
CA HIS A 250 3.72 -1.63 -5.99
C HIS A 250 3.20 -1.62 -7.44
N ASN A 251 4.07 -1.35 -8.41
CA ASN A 251 3.65 -1.13 -9.80
C ASN A 251 3.38 -2.41 -10.59
N GLU A 252 3.85 -3.56 -10.10
CA GLU A 252 3.65 -4.88 -10.72
C GLU A 252 2.58 -5.69 -9.99
N ARG A 253 1.95 -6.64 -10.69
CA ARG A 253 1.06 -7.63 -10.07
C ARG A 253 1.88 -8.54 -9.16
N LEU A 254 1.49 -8.59 -7.89
CA LEU A 254 2.05 -9.48 -6.89
C LEU A 254 1.42 -10.87 -7.04
N THR A 255 2.19 -11.92 -6.81
CA THR A 255 1.74 -13.32 -6.83
C THR A 255 1.51 -13.82 -5.41
N LEU A 256 0.46 -14.60 -5.18
CA LEU A 256 0.13 -15.20 -3.88
C LEU A 256 1.01 -16.43 -3.61
N PHE A 257 1.69 -16.43 -2.48
CA PHE A 257 2.52 -17.52 -1.97
C PHE A 257 1.91 -18.06 -0.67
N THR A 258 1.80 -19.39 -0.59
CA THR A 258 1.02 -20.07 0.46
C THR A 258 1.87 -20.92 1.41
N ARG A 259 3.10 -21.26 1.00
CA ARG A 259 4.05 -22.07 1.77
C ARG A 259 5.43 -21.46 1.68
N GLU A 260 5.72 -20.49 2.56
CA GLU A 260 7.11 -20.11 2.78
C GLU A 260 7.70 -21.01 3.87
N ALA A 261 8.86 -21.62 3.60
CA ALA A 261 9.65 -22.25 4.65
C ALA A 261 10.26 -21.15 5.54
N GLY A 262 9.47 -20.60 6.47
CA GLY A 262 9.93 -19.59 7.43
C GLY A 262 8.91 -18.51 7.74
N HIS A 263 9.41 -17.29 7.90
CA HIS A 263 8.64 -16.09 8.19
C HIS A 263 9.08 -14.95 7.27
N PHE A 264 8.25 -13.92 7.15
CA PHE A 264 8.58 -12.70 6.42
C PHE A 264 8.12 -11.46 7.21
N TRP A 265 8.70 -10.32 6.85
CA TRP A 265 8.27 -9.02 7.33
C TRP A 265 7.39 -8.37 6.28
N CYS A 266 6.16 -8.03 6.62
CA CYS A 266 5.31 -7.29 5.69
C CYS A 266 5.90 -5.89 5.47
N ASN A 267 6.29 -5.57 4.23
CA ASN A 267 6.93 -4.28 3.93
C ASN A 267 6.03 -3.07 4.23
N VAL A 268 4.72 -3.27 4.40
CA VAL A 268 3.74 -2.18 4.52
C VAL A 268 3.40 -1.87 5.96
N CYS A 269 3.12 -2.88 6.79
CA CYS A 269 2.79 -2.68 8.21
C CYS A 269 3.96 -3.01 9.16
N GLY A 270 5.02 -3.65 8.66
CA GLY A 270 6.18 -4.07 9.45
C GLY A 270 5.92 -5.23 10.40
N ARG A 271 4.75 -5.89 10.34
CA ARG A 271 4.48 -7.10 11.13
C ARG A 271 5.25 -8.29 10.57
N ILE A 272 5.72 -9.14 11.47
CA ILE A 272 6.23 -10.46 11.14
C ILE A 272 5.04 -11.41 10.90
N SER A 273 5.10 -12.19 9.82
CA SER A 273 4.04 -13.14 9.46
C SER A 273 4.64 -14.41 8.86
N ASN A 274 3.91 -15.51 8.99
CA ASN A 274 4.19 -16.77 8.28
C ASN A 274 2.94 -17.38 7.66
N GLY A 275 1.88 -16.58 7.52
CA GLY A 275 0.72 -16.92 6.71
C GLY A 275 1.00 -16.76 5.22
N PHE A 276 -0.06 -16.59 4.44
CA PHE A 276 0.06 -16.33 3.01
C PHE A 276 0.60 -14.93 2.76
N SER A 277 1.28 -14.74 1.64
CA SER A 277 1.83 -13.44 1.25
C SER A 277 1.72 -13.18 -0.23
N TYR A 278 1.60 -11.91 -0.59
CA TYR A 278 1.70 -11.44 -1.97
C TYR A 278 3.11 -10.92 -2.22
N GLN A 279 3.78 -11.42 -3.28
CA GLN A 279 5.18 -11.12 -3.53
C GLN A 279 5.50 -10.74 -4.97
N TYR A 280 6.50 -9.86 -5.12
CA TYR A 280 7.20 -9.58 -6.37
C TYR A 280 8.58 -9.00 -6.05
N GLY A 281 9.66 -9.64 -6.50
CA GLY A 281 11.02 -9.24 -6.13
C GLY A 281 11.18 -9.20 -4.60
N ASP A 282 11.64 -8.07 -4.07
CA ASP A 282 11.82 -7.86 -2.62
C ASP A 282 10.55 -7.41 -1.88
N MET A 283 9.44 -7.17 -2.61
CA MET A 283 8.17 -6.78 -2.00
C MET A 283 7.44 -8.02 -1.49
N LYS A 284 7.17 -8.06 -0.18
CA LYS A 284 6.39 -9.08 0.53
C LYS A 284 5.28 -8.42 1.35
N LEU A 285 4.03 -8.71 1.00
CA LEU A 285 2.86 -8.20 1.69
C LEU A 285 2.09 -9.32 2.35
N ASP A 286 1.75 -9.16 3.63
CA ASP A 286 0.76 -10.00 4.29
C ASP A 286 -0.60 -9.87 3.58
N VAL A 287 -1.35 -10.96 3.46
CA VAL A 287 -2.63 -10.99 2.73
C VAL A 287 -3.64 -9.97 3.26
N ILE A 288 -3.65 -9.67 4.57
CA ILE A 288 -4.57 -8.68 5.14
C ILE A 288 -4.17 -7.28 4.68
N CYS A 289 -2.87 -6.95 4.70
CA CYS A 289 -2.38 -5.67 4.19
C CYS A 289 -2.64 -5.52 2.70
N CYS A 290 -2.45 -6.60 1.91
CA CYS A 290 -2.76 -6.59 0.49
C CYS A 290 -4.27 -6.54 0.19
N SER A 291 -5.12 -6.85 1.16
CA SER A 291 -6.59 -6.78 1.04
C SER A 291 -7.13 -5.35 1.12
N VAL A 292 -6.33 -4.40 1.59
CA VAL A 292 -6.68 -2.98 1.58
C VAL A 292 -6.77 -2.49 0.13
N LEU A 293 -7.99 -2.15 -0.31
CA LEU A 293 -8.30 -1.63 -1.64
C LEU A 293 -8.81 -0.19 -1.55
N GLU A 294 -8.59 0.60 -2.59
CA GLU A 294 -9.17 1.92 -2.72
C GLU A 294 -10.52 1.86 -3.47
N PRO A 295 -11.59 2.52 -2.99
CA PRO A 295 -11.71 3.24 -1.73
C PRO A 295 -11.71 2.31 -0.50
N PHE A 296 -10.97 2.68 0.56
CA PHE A 296 -10.92 1.90 1.80
C PHE A 296 -11.88 2.47 2.85
N VAL A 297 -12.99 1.78 3.09
CA VAL A 297 -13.94 2.16 4.15
C VAL A 297 -13.50 1.51 5.45
N HIS A 298 -13.24 2.33 6.48
CA HIS A 298 -12.79 1.85 7.79
C HIS A 298 -13.78 2.26 8.88
N PRO A 299 -14.15 1.40 9.85
CA PRO A 299 -15.19 1.75 10.83
C PRO A 299 -14.81 2.88 11.80
N SER A 300 -13.52 3.22 11.92
CA SER A 300 -13.09 4.40 12.68
C SER A 300 -13.39 5.73 11.98
N HIS A 301 -13.70 5.68 10.68
CA HIS A 301 -14.01 6.83 9.86
C HIS A 301 -15.03 6.41 8.78
N PRO A 302 -16.28 6.12 9.18
CA PRO A 302 -17.26 5.48 8.30
C PRO A 302 -17.82 6.41 7.23
N ASP A 303 -17.84 7.72 7.48
CA ASP A 303 -18.48 8.71 6.61
C ASP A 303 -17.68 8.95 5.32
N HIS A 304 -16.35 8.79 5.36
CA HIS A 304 -15.49 9.02 4.21
C HIS A 304 -14.50 7.88 3.97
N PRO A 305 -14.30 7.47 2.71
CA PRO A 305 -13.28 6.48 2.38
C PRO A 305 -11.87 7.05 2.49
N LEU A 306 -10.92 6.16 2.76
CA LEU A 306 -9.50 6.46 2.79
C LEU A 306 -8.82 6.01 1.49
N TYR A 307 -7.77 6.74 1.11
CA TYR A 307 -6.96 6.51 -0.08
C TYR A 307 -5.47 6.59 0.26
N TYR A 308 -4.64 5.83 -0.44
CA TYR A 308 -3.19 6.00 -0.38
C TYR A 308 -2.75 7.05 -1.40
N ILE A 309 -2.40 8.22 -0.88
CA ILE A 309 -1.81 9.29 -1.66
C ILE A 309 -0.41 9.50 -1.13
N SER A 310 0.60 9.26 -1.98
CA SER A 310 2.01 9.42 -1.64
C SER A 310 2.23 10.77 -0.96
N PRO A 311 2.60 10.80 0.33
CA PRO A 311 2.76 12.05 1.04
C PRO A 311 4.14 12.65 0.73
N GLU A 312 4.23 13.98 0.83
CA GLU A 312 5.51 14.71 0.70
C GLU A 312 6.29 14.71 2.02
N MET A 313 5.62 14.44 3.14
CA MET A 313 6.15 14.49 4.49
C MET A 313 5.60 13.33 5.35
N GLU A 314 6.21 13.09 6.52
CA GLU A 314 5.66 12.13 7.48
C GLU A 314 4.36 12.67 8.09
N GLU A 315 3.38 11.78 8.22
CA GLU A 315 2.10 12.06 8.88
C GLU A 315 1.97 11.24 10.15
N VAL A 316 1.10 11.66 11.07
CA VAL A 316 0.84 10.97 12.34
C VAL A 316 -0.46 10.17 12.21
N CYS A 317 -0.40 8.87 12.48
CA CYS A 317 -1.57 8.00 12.44
C CYS A 317 -2.55 8.33 13.59
N ASN A 318 -3.82 8.57 13.28
CA ASN A 318 -4.88 8.81 14.27
C ASN A 318 -5.11 7.63 15.23
N GLY A 319 -4.74 6.40 14.83
CA GLY A 319 -4.94 5.21 15.65
C GLY A 319 -3.84 4.94 16.69
N CYS A 320 -2.58 5.02 16.29
CA CYS A 320 -1.43 4.68 17.16
C CYS A 320 -0.61 5.90 17.59
N ASN A 321 -0.84 7.07 16.99
CA ASN A 321 -0.07 8.30 17.21
C ASN A 321 1.43 8.17 16.89
N MET A 322 1.77 7.34 15.89
CA MET A 322 3.13 7.15 15.38
C MET A 322 3.27 7.82 14.01
N SER A 323 4.45 8.39 13.73
CA SER A 323 4.75 8.97 12.43
C SER A 323 5.13 7.91 11.39
N GLY A 324 4.95 8.22 10.10
CA GLY A 324 5.33 7.36 8.99
C GLY A 324 4.93 7.91 7.62
N THR A 325 5.33 7.20 6.56
CA THR A 325 5.18 7.65 5.16
C THR A 325 4.19 6.83 4.32
N ARG A 326 3.77 5.66 4.82
CA ARG A 326 2.83 4.76 4.13
C ARG A 326 1.50 4.74 4.86
N MET A 327 0.64 5.72 4.59
CA MET A 327 -0.64 5.89 5.28
C MET A 327 -1.80 6.11 4.33
N LEU A 328 -2.98 5.66 4.76
CA LEU A 328 -4.26 5.91 4.11
C LEU A 328 -4.84 7.20 4.66
N ARG A 329 -5.38 8.07 3.81
CA ARG A 329 -5.90 9.37 4.22
C ARG A 329 -7.28 9.64 3.67
N CYS A 330 -8.06 10.38 4.44
CA CYS A 330 -9.27 11.01 3.97
C CYS A 330 -8.90 12.18 3.05
N ILE A 331 -9.63 12.34 1.94
CA ILE A 331 -9.40 13.40 0.97
C ILE A 331 -10.34 14.59 1.13
N GLU A 332 -11.34 14.48 2.02
CA GLU A 332 -12.30 15.54 2.26
C GLU A 332 -11.61 16.74 2.94
N ASP A 333 -11.90 17.93 2.41
CA ASP A 333 -11.29 19.17 2.84
C ASP A 333 -11.54 19.42 4.34
N GLY A 334 -10.47 19.67 5.09
CA GLY A 334 -10.53 19.94 6.53
C GLY A 334 -10.70 18.71 7.43
N CYS A 335 -10.83 17.49 6.88
CA CYS A 335 -10.95 16.28 7.70
C CYS A 335 -9.62 15.88 8.36
N GLY A 336 -8.54 15.80 7.58
CA GLY A 336 -7.19 15.50 8.07
C GLY A 336 -7.01 14.12 8.71
N PHE A 337 -7.94 13.18 8.49
CA PHE A 337 -7.85 11.83 9.05
C PHE A 337 -6.82 10.98 8.29
N VAL A 338 -5.88 10.38 9.03
CA VAL A 338 -4.77 9.58 8.51
C VAL A 338 -4.61 8.27 9.30
N LEU A 339 -4.41 7.17 8.61
CA LEU A 339 -4.35 5.83 9.19
C LEU A 339 -3.21 5.00 8.61
N CYS A 340 -2.29 4.53 9.47
CA CYS A 340 -1.25 3.61 9.04
C CYS A 340 -1.82 2.20 8.77
N PHE A 341 -1.19 1.44 7.88
CA PHE A 341 -1.65 0.09 7.53
C PHE A 341 -1.68 -0.88 8.72
N LYS A 342 -0.82 -0.71 9.72
CA LYS A 342 -0.87 -1.51 10.95
C LYS A 342 -2.20 -1.30 11.67
N CYS A 343 -2.66 -0.06 11.84
CA CYS A 343 -3.95 0.24 12.45
C CYS A 343 -5.13 -0.14 11.55
N ALA A 344 -5.04 0.12 10.25
CA ALA A 344 -6.09 -0.21 9.27
C ALA A 344 -6.44 -1.71 9.19
N THR A 345 -5.51 -2.57 9.59
CA THR A 345 -5.64 -4.03 9.50
C THR A 345 -5.77 -4.70 10.88
N LEU A 346 -6.04 -3.93 11.94
CA LEU A 346 -6.35 -4.51 13.24
C LEU A 346 -7.72 -5.22 13.19
N PRO A 347 -7.84 -6.42 13.79
CA PRO A 347 -9.14 -7.07 13.95
C PRO A 347 -10.10 -6.17 14.73
N ARG A 348 -11.32 -5.98 14.22
CA ARG A 348 -12.34 -5.21 14.95
C ARG A 348 -12.83 -5.96 16.18
N VAL A 349 -13.01 -7.27 16.03
CA VAL A 349 -13.47 -8.19 17.08
C VAL A 349 -12.47 -9.33 17.13
N LEU A 350 -12.05 -9.70 18.34
CA LEU A 350 -11.22 -10.88 18.54
C LEU A 350 -11.54 -11.54 19.88
N LYS A 351 -11.44 -12.86 19.93
CA LYS A 351 -11.48 -13.62 21.19
C LYS A 351 -10.09 -13.60 21.85
N HIS A 352 -10.05 -13.37 23.15
CA HIS A 352 -8.80 -13.29 23.90
C HIS A 352 -8.96 -13.95 25.27
N ARG A 353 -7.98 -14.74 25.69
CA ARG A 353 -7.95 -15.48 26.97
C ARG A 353 -8.29 -14.72 28.28
N VAL A 354 -8.36 -13.39 28.24
CA VAL A 354 -8.61 -12.57 29.44
C VAL A 354 -10.11 -12.42 29.71
N ASP A 355 -10.94 -12.62 28.68
CA ASP A 355 -12.39 -12.49 28.79
C ASP A 355 -13.05 -13.63 28.00
N ASP A 356 -14.13 -14.18 28.54
CA ASP A 356 -14.91 -15.20 27.84
C ASP A 356 -15.67 -14.61 26.64
N TYR A 357 -15.92 -13.29 26.68
CA TYR A 357 -16.53 -12.54 25.60
C TYR A 357 -15.50 -11.97 24.62
N PRO A 358 -15.86 -11.83 23.34
CA PRO A 358 -15.00 -11.18 22.35
C PRO A 358 -14.70 -9.72 22.72
N LEU A 359 -13.44 -9.34 22.58
CA LEU A 359 -12.98 -7.96 22.72
C LEU A 359 -13.32 -7.17 21.46
N LEU A 360 -13.74 -5.92 21.65
CA LEU A 360 -14.06 -4.96 20.59
C LEU A 360 -13.02 -3.83 20.56
N LEU A 361 -12.55 -3.52 19.36
CA LEU A 361 -11.65 -2.39 19.12
C LEU A 361 -12.43 -1.06 19.22
N CYS A 362 -11.99 -0.20 20.14
CA CYS A 362 -12.47 1.16 20.31
C CYS A 362 -11.49 2.14 19.65
N TYR A 363 -12.04 3.14 18.95
CA TYR A 363 -11.26 4.09 18.14
C TYR A 363 -10.84 5.35 18.91
N GLY A 364 -10.77 5.24 20.23
CA GLY A 364 -10.49 6.32 21.16
C GLY A 364 -11.73 7.12 21.52
N GLU A 365 -11.71 7.72 22.70
CA GLU A 365 -12.80 8.55 23.22
C GLU A 365 -12.27 9.74 24.02
N LYS A 366 -13.01 10.86 23.97
CA LYS A 366 -12.74 12.02 24.83
C LYS A 366 -13.32 11.75 26.21
N ALA A 367 -12.56 11.02 27.02
CA ALA A 367 -12.92 10.72 28.40
C ALA A 367 -12.07 11.53 29.38
N ASN A 368 -12.70 12.06 30.42
CA ASN A 368 -12.02 12.73 31.53
C ASN A 368 -11.47 11.73 32.59
N GLY A 369 -11.58 10.43 32.33
CA GLY A 369 -11.18 9.35 33.25
C GLY A 369 -9.76 8.82 33.01
N ILE A 370 -9.19 8.16 34.02
CA ILE A 370 -7.92 7.45 33.91
C ILE A 370 -8.21 5.99 33.56
N TYR A 371 -7.74 5.55 32.40
CA TYR A 371 -7.88 4.17 31.93
C TYR A 371 -6.64 3.39 32.34
N TRP A 372 -6.83 2.14 32.73
CA TRP A 372 -5.76 1.22 33.11
C TRP A 372 -5.89 -0.06 32.31
N CYS A 373 -4.75 -0.55 31.82
CA CYS A 373 -4.71 -1.80 31.09
C CYS A 373 -4.67 -2.98 32.05
N GLU A 374 -5.68 -3.84 32.04
CA GLU A 374 -5.74 -5.00 32.96
C GLU A 374 -4.67 -6.07 32.67
N ILE A 375 -4.12 -6.09 31.44
CA ILE A 375 -3.06 -7.06 31.10
C ILE A 375 -1.72 -6.65 31.69
N CYS A 376 -1.35 -5.37 31.59
CA CYS A 376 -0.01 -4.89 31.94
C CYS A 376 0.02 -3.94 33.14
N GLU A 377 -1.16 -3.61 33.69
CA GLU A 377 -1.37 -2.74 34.86
C GLU A 377 -0.78 -1.33 34.68
N LYS A 378 -0.74 -0.84 33.44
CA LYS A 378 -0.23 0.50 33.11
C LYS A 378 -1.35 1.43 32.66
N LYS A 379 -1.16 2.72 32.96
CA LYS A 379 -2.03 3.80 32.53
C LYS A 379 -2.16 3.82 31.00
N MET A 380 -3.37 4.06 30.53
CA MET A 380 -3.71 4.16 29.11
C MET A 380 -4.04 5.60 28.76
N ASN A 381 -3.88 5.94 27.48
CA ASN A 381 -4.45 7.15 26.91
C ASN A 381 -5.76 6.76 26.21
N PRO A 382 -6.94 7.23 26.68
CA PRO A 382 -8.23 6.90 26.07
C PRO A 382 -8.39 7.46 24.65
N GLU A 383 -7.56 8.42 24.23
CA GLU A 383 -7.58 8.92 22.85
C GLU A 383 -6.90 7.97 21.85
N LYS A 384 -6.05 7.04 22.32
CA LYS A 384 -5.44 6.00 21.47
C LYS A 384 -6.39 4.83 21.32
N TRP A 385 -6.25 4.05 20.24
CA TRP A 385 -7.07 2.86 20.08
C TRP A 385 -6.76 1.78 21.12
N PHE A 386 -7.81 1.20 21.69
CA PHE A 386 -7.73 0.16 22.71
C PHE A 386 -8.85 -0.88 22.53
N TYR A 387 -8.70 -2.05 23.12
CA TYR A 387 -9.76 -3.05 23.15
C TYR A 387 -10.53 -2.99 24.46
N THR A 388 -11.83 -3.27 24.39
CA THR A 388 -12.71 -3.37 25.56
C THR A 388 -13.69 -4.53 25.40
N CYS A 389 -14.24 -5.03 26.50
CA CYS A 389 -15.33 -6.00 26.48
C CYS A 389 -16.69 -5.29 26.35
N LYS A 390 -17.72 -6.04 25.97
CA LYS A 390 -19.06 -5.51 25.70
C LYS A 390 -19.68 -4.77 26.91
N ASP A 391 -19.29 -5.14 28.12
CA ASP A 391 -19.78 -4.53 29.36
C ASP A 391 -18.88 -3.38 29.88
N GLN A 392 -17.88 -2.95 29.10
CA GLN A 392 -16.97 -1.83 29.37
C GLN A 392 -16.13 -1.94 30.66
N TRP A 393 -16.02 -3.13 31.26
CA TRP A 393 -15.26 -3.30 32.49
C TRP A 393 -13.75 -3.38 32.25
N ALA A 394 -13.33 -4.00 31.15
CA ALA A 394 -11.93 -4.13 30.78
C ALA A 394 -11.50 -3.09 29.74
N SER A 395 -10.40 -2.40 29.99
CA SER A 395 -9.70 -1.59 28.99
C SER A 395 -8.32 -2.19 28.75
N LEU A 396 -7.96 -2.47 27.50
CA LEU A 396 -6.74 -3.21 27.17
C LEU A 396 -5.96 -2.51 26.07
N HIS A 397 -4.66 -2.28 26.27
CA HIS A 397 -3.82 -1.73 25.19
C HIS A 397 -3.86 -2.64 23.97
N THR A 398 -3.96 -2.05 22.78
CA THR A 398 -3.90 -2.77 21.49
C THR A 398 -2.69 -3.71 21.40
N GLU A 399 -1.52 -3.26 21.85
CA GLU A 399 -0.30 -4.07 21.84
C GLU A 399 -0.34 -5.25 22.83
N CYS A 400 -1.03 -5.12 23.97
CA CYS A 400 -1.17 -6.20 24.94
C CYS A 400 -2.05 -7.34 24.39
N VAL A 401 -3.09 -6.97 23.64
CA VAL A 401 -4.04 -7.91 23.05
C VAL A 401 -3.50 -8.58 21.78
N VAL A 402 -2.83 -7.82 20.92
CA VAL A 402 -2.36 -8.31 19.62
C VAL A 402 -0.94 -8.88 19.70
N GLY A 403 -0.03 -8.17 20.39
CA GLY A 403 1.38 -8.52 20.48
C GLY A 403 2.16 -8.41 19.17
N ASP A 404 3.48 -8.53 19.28
CA ASP A 404 4.41 -8.43 18.14
C ASP A 404 4.27 -9.62 17.17
N PHE A 405 3.90 -10.79 17.69
CA PHE A 405 3.88 -12.06 16.97
C PHE A 405 2.49 -12.49 16.50
N SER A 406 1.53 -11.56 16.44
CA SER A 406 0.16 -11.79 15.99
C SER A 406 0.06 -12.49 14.64
N GLY A 407 0.98 -12.19 13.71
CA GLY A 407 1.04 -12.78 12.38
C GLY A 407 1.65 -14.18 12.30
N LEU A 408 2.02 -14.78 13.44
CA LEU A 408 2.69 -16.09 13.46
C LEU A 408 1.75 -17.20 13.89
N MET A 409 1.71 -18.26 13.08
CA MET A 409 0.99 -19.50 13.35
C MET A 409 1.64 -20.27 14.51
N PRO A 410 0.91 -20.57 15.59
CA PRO A 410 1.39 -21.46 16.65
C PRO A 410 1.73 -22.86 16.11
N GLY A 411 2.72 -23.52 16.71
CA GLY A 411 3.26 -24.80 16.26
C GLY A 411 4.30 -24.69 15.13
N SER A 412 4.42 -23.51 14.50
CA SER A 412 5.48 -23.26 13.52
C SER A 412 6.84 -23.02 14.19
N VAL A 413 7.91 -23.20 13.41
CA VAL A 413 9.28 -22.88 13.82
C VAL A 413 9.80 -21.69 13.02
N VAL A 414 10.23 -20.65 13.73
CA VAL A 414 10.80 -19.43 13.16
C VAL A 414 12.31 -19.42 13.38
N LYS A 415 13.07 -19.23 12.29
CA LYS A 415 14.52 -19.04 12.33
C LYS A 415 14.85 -17.55 12.43
N ALA A 416 15.64 -17.16 13.42
CA ALA A 416 16.25 -15.84 13.52
C ALA A 416 17.77 -15.97 13.61
N GLU A 417 18.50 -14.86 13.54
CA GLU A 417 19.97 -14.84 13.67
C GLU A 417 20.46 -15.53 14.95
N THR A 418 19.67 -15.43 16.02
CA THR A 418 19.97 -15.95 17.35
C THR A 418 19.60 -17.43 17.54
N GLY A 419 18.92 -18.06 16.59
CA GLY A 419 18.53 -19.48 16.65
C GLY A 419 17.15 -19.78 16.05
N SER A 420 16.69 -21.01 16.24
CA SER A 420 15.32 -21.42 15.88
C SER A 420 14.41 -21.37 17.11
N TYR A 421 13.17 -20.92 16.93
CA TYR A 421 12.20 -20.71 17.99
C TYR A 421 10.86 -21.35 17.61
N GLU A 422 10.25 -22.06 18.55
CA GLU A 422 8.90 -22.60 18.40
C GLU A 422 7.88 -21.52 18.76
N VAL A 423 6.91 -21.27 17.88
CA VAL A 423 5.83 -20.32 18.13
C VAL A 423 4.75 -21.01 18.96
N VAL A 424 4.42 -20.45 20.12
CA VAL A 424 3.43 -21.05 21.03
C VAL A 424 2.39 -20.03 21.50
N LEU A 425 1.19 -20.53 21.76
CA LEU A 425 0.14 -19.75 22.42
C LEU A 425 0.47 -19.61 23.91
N ASN A 426 0.46 -18.38 24.39
CA ASN A 426 0.55 -18.08 25.81
C ASN A 426 -0.84 -18.18 26.43
N LYS A 427 -1.26 -19.37 26.83
CA LYS A 427 -2.60 -19.61 27.41
C LYS A 427 -2.61 -19.61 28.93
N ASN A 428 -1.46 -19.88 29.56
CA ASN A 428 -1.40 -20.07 31.01
C ASN A 428 -1.65 -18.76 31.75
N VAL A 429 -2.57 -18.80 32.72
CA VAL A 429 -2.91 -17.67 33.61
C VAL A 429 -1.67 -17.15 34.34
N SER A 430 -0.79 -18.06 34.75
CA SER A 430 0.45 -17.73 35.46
C SER A 430 1.53 -17.05 34.59
N ARG A 431 1.36 -17.03 33.26
CA ARG A 431 2.23 -16.42 32.23
C ARG A 431 3.73 -16.74 32.41
N PRO A 432 4.41 -17.42 31.48
CA PRO A 432 5.82 -17.76 31.66
C PRO A 432 6.71 -16.51 31.76
N PHE A 433 7.85 -16.62 32.45
CA PHE A 433 8.85 -15.55 32.47
C PHE A 433 9.61 -15.48 31.15
N CYS A 434 9.75 -14.27 30.63
CA CYS A 434 10.63 -14.00 29.49
C CYS A 434 12.09 -14.11 29.94
N ARG A 435 12.89 -14.93 29.26
CA ARG A 435 14.30 -15.13 29.58
C ARG A 435 15.12 -13.85 29.47
N GLN A 436 14.74 -12.94 28.57
CA GLN A 436 15.47 -11.70 28.32
C GLN A 436 15.06 -10.56 29.26
N CYS A 437 13.79 -10.15 29.26
CA CYS A 437 13.35 -9.01 30.07
C CYS A 437 12.99 -9.38 31.52
N LYS A 438 13.04 -10.67 31.87
CA LYS A 438 12.71 -11.21 33.21
C LYS A 438 11.30 -10.89 33.72
N SER A 439 10.42 -10.40 32.84
CA SER A 439 9.02 -10.10 33.15
C SER A 439 8.11 -11.24 32.71
N HIS A 440 6.91 -11.34 33.30
CA HIS A 440 5.88 -12.25 32.81
C HIS A 440 5.51 -11.92 31.37
N CYS A 441 5.43 -12.95 30.53
CA CYS A 441 5.01 -12.81 29.13
C CYS A 441 3.52 -12.44 29.08
N MET A 442 3.21 -11.22 28.67
CA MET A 442 1.83 -10.74 28.64
C MET A 442 1.12 -10.97 27.30
N TYR A 443 1.87 -11.07 26.20
CA TYR A 443 1.34 -11.20 24.84
C TYR A 443 0.76 -12.60 24.56
N PRO A 444 -0.23 -12.70 23.65
CA PRO A 444 -0.95 -13.96 23.38
C PRO A 444 -0.08 -15.01 22.67
N ILE A 445 0.93 -14.58 21.91
CA ILE A 445 1.84 -15.46 21.18
C ILE A 445 3.26 -15.12 21.62
N ILE A 446 4.03 -16.15 21.94
CA ILE A 446 5.41 -16.03 22.39
C ILE A 446 6.28 -17.10 21.72
N TYR A 447 7.58 -16.92 21.82
CA TYR A 447 8.55 -17.92 21.39
C TYR A 447 8.98 -18.80 22.55
N LYS A 448 9.09 -20.09 22.28
CA LYS A 448 9.71 -21.09 23.13
C LYS A 448 11.07 -21.47 22.55
N ILE A 449 12.08 -21.52 23.41
CA ILE A 449 13.46 -21.85 23.03
C ILE A 449 13.61 -23.38 23.00
N PRO A 450 13.92 -24.01 21.86
CA PRO A 450 13.91 -25.48 21.73
C PRO A 450 14.87 -26.20 22.69
N GLU A 451 16.04 -25.60 22.96
CA GLU A 451 17.10 -26.18 23.79
C GLU A 451 16.73 -26.26 25.29
N THR A 452 15.66 -25.59 25.72
CA THR A 452 15.22 -25.60 27.12
C THR A 452 13.71 -25.71 27.19
N SER A 453 13.18 -26.75 27.83
CA SER A 453 11.74 -27.01 27.92
C SER A 453 10.91 -25.90 28.62
N VAL A 454 11.56 -24.91 29.26
CA VAL A 454 10.90 -23.90 30.11
C VAL A 454 11.31 -22.44 29.80
N SER A 455 12.09 -22.15 28.75
CA SER A 455 12.47 -20.75 28.44
C SER A 455 11.67 -20.13 27.30
N TYR A 456 11.24 -18.88 27.49
CA TYR A 456 10.39 -18.16 26.54
C TYR A 456 10.92 -16.76 26.23
N LEU A 457 10.52 -16.20 25.08
CA LEU A 457 10.76 -14.81 24.67
C LEU A 457 9.45 -14.17 24.23
N CYS A 458 9.18 -12.95 24.71
CA CYS A 458 7.86 -12.34 24.59
C CYS A 458 7.69 -11.30 23.46
N SER A 459 8.77 -10.72 22.94
CA SER A 459 8.70 -9.61 21.98
C SER A 459 9.88 -9.61 21.03
N ASP A 460 9.74 -8.89 19.92
CA ASP A 460 10.82 -8.73 18.92
C ASP A 460 12.06 -8.08 19.55
N ILE A 461 11.85 -7.09 20.42
CA ILE A 461 12.94 -6.44 21.19
C ILE A 461 13.67 -7.46 22.07
N CYS A 462 12.94 -8.38 22.70
CA CYS A 462 13.54 -9.42 23.54
C CYS A 462 14.39 -10.39 22.73
N ILE A 463 13.96 -10.75 21.51
CA ILE A 463 14.73 -11.63 20.63
C ILE A 463 16.01 -10.93 20.17
N LYS A 464 15.90 -9.68 19.69
CA LYS A 464 17.06 -8.92 19.19
C LYS A 464 18.13 -8.68 20.27
N ARG A 465 17.72 -8.55 21.53
CA ARG A 465 18.64 -8.37 22.66
C ARG A 465 19.12 -9.70 23.25
N PHE A 466 18.51 -10.82 22.87
CA PHE A 466 18.88 -12.13 23.39
C PHE A 466 20.16 -12.61 22.72
N THR A 467 21.28 -12.52 23.44
CA THR A 467 22.50 -13.21 23.08
C THR A 467 22.45 -14.62 23.66
N LYS A 468 22.63 -15.65 22.81
CA LYS A 468 23.01 -16.96 23.30
C LYS A 468 24.38 -16.79 23.96
N ARG A 469 24.41 -16.77 25.30
CA ARG A 469 25.66 -16.98 26.02
C ARG A 469 25.92 -18.48 25.99
N ASP A 470 27.02 -18.85 25.35
CA ASP A 470 27.57 -20.21 25.33
C ASP A 470 27.80 -20.75 26.74
#